data_AF-A0A2J4RHQ6-F1
#
_entry.id   AF-A0A2J4RHQ6-F1
#
_cell.length_a   1.000
_cell.length_b   1.000
_cell.length_c   1.000
_cell.angle_alpha   90.00
_cell.angle_beta   90.00
_cell.angle_gamma   90.00
#
_symmetry.space_group_name_H-M   'P 1'
#
loop_
_entity.id
_entity.type
_entity.pdbx_description
1 polymer ?
#
loop_
_entity_poly.entity_id
_entity_poly.type
_entity_poly.pdbx_seq_one_letter_code
_entity_poly.pdbx_strand_id
1 'polypeptide(L)' 'TPPIPFRRQNHGDYLIPSLNLRPDLAPGENGLAIHVKPV' A
#
# COMPACT_ATOMS: atom_id res chain seq x y z
N THR A 1 10.25 -19.72 3.00
CA THR A 1 9.61 -18.92 1.93
C THR A 1 9.94 -17.45 2.15
N PRO A 2 10.15 -16.63 1.10
CA PRO A 2 10.37 -15.20 1.26
C PRO A 2 9.15 -14.51 1.91
N PRO A 3 9.35 -13.43 2.70
CA PRO A 3 8.24 -12.64 3.24
C PRO A 3 7.41 -11.99 2.13
N ILE A 4 6.12 -11.78 2.40
CA ILE A 4 5.26 -10.98 1.53
C ILE A 4 5.66 -9.50 1.66
N PRO A 5 5.87 -8.77 0.55
CA PRO A 5 6.32 -7.39 0.59
C PRO A 5 5.16 -6.42 0.85
N PHE A 6 4.54 -6.50 2.04
CA PHE A 6 3.48 -5.56 2.43
C PHE A 6 4.01 -4.12 2.55
N ARG A 7 3.19 -3.16 2.13
CA ARG A 7 3.45 -1.71 2.25
C ARG A 7 3.50 -1.27 3.71
N ARG A 8 4.37 -0.32 4.03
CA ARG A 8 4.57 0.15 5.41
C ARG A 8 3.66 1.32 5.72
N GLN A 9 2.89 1.25 6.80
CA GLN A 9 1.95 2.31 7.20
C GLN A 9 2.61 3.69 7.34
N ASN A 10 3.68 3.77 8.13
CA ASN A 10 4.30 5.04 8.54
C ASN A 10 5.54 5.40 7.72
N HIS A 11 5.64 4.91 6.49
CA HIS A 11 6.80 5.14 5.62
C HIS A 11 6.44 5.79 4.28
N GLY A 12 5.33 6.52 4.26
CA GLY A 12 4.90 7.30 3.10
C GLY A 12 3.93 6.59 2.16
N ASP A 13 3.70 5.28 2.30
CA ASP A 13 2.75 4.57 1.42
C ASP A 13 1.29 4.95 1.70
N TYR A 14 0.98 5.36 2.92
CA TYR A 14 -0.38 5.73 3.33
C TYR A 14 -0.45 7.21 3.72
N LEU A 15 -1.59 7.82 3.41
CA LEU A 15 -1.94 9.13 3.92
C LEU A 15 -2.19 9.02 5.43
N ILE A 16 -1.70 9.97 6.20
CA ILE A 16 -1.95 10.08 7.65
C ILE A 16 -2.78 11.35 7.86
N PRO A 17 -3.87 11.32 8.67
CA PRO A 17 -4.28 10.23 9.56
C PRO A 17 -5.27 9.22 8.96
N SER A 18 -5.73 9.40 7.71
CA SER A 18 -6.81 8.59 7.13
C SER A 18 -6.46 7.13 6.85
N LEU A 19 -5.18 6.81 6.77
CA LEU A 19 -4.65 5.48 6.43
C LEU A 19 -5.14 4.94 5.07
N ASN A 20 -5.57 5.84 4.17
CA ASN A 20 -5.80 5.51 2.77
C ASN A 20 -4.45 5.32 2.06
N LEU A 21 -4.33 4.31 1.20
CA LEU A 21 -3.18 4.19 0.30
C LEU A 21 -3.08 5.45 -0.57
N ARG A 22 -1.88 5.97 -0.80
CA ARG A 22 -1.74 7.11 -1.70
C ARG A 22 -2.23 6.76 -3.12
N PRO A 23 -2.99 7.65 -3.77
CA PRO A 23 -3.67 7.35 -5.04
C PRO A 23 -2.72 7.09 -6.21
N ASP A 24 -1.46 7.52 -6.13
CA ASP A 24 -0.42 7.27 -7.11
C ASP A 24 0.19 5.86 -7.02
N LEU A 25 0.00 5.15 -5.90
CA LEU A 25 0.60 3.82 -5.67
C LEU A 25 -0.22 2.67 -6.27
N ALA A 26 -1.52 2.85 -6.45
CA ALA A 26 -2.43 1.90 -7.10
C ALA A 26 -3.66 2.65 -7.68
N PRO A 27 -3.49 3.40 -8.78
CA PRO A 27 -4.52 4.29 -9.29
C PRO A 27 -5.80 3.55 -9.72
N GLY A 28 -6.92 3.89 -9.09
CA GLY A 28 -8.23 3.29 -9.39
C GLY A 28 -8.46 1.88 -8.83
N GLU A 29 -7.45 1.31 -8.15
CA GLU A 29 -7.56 -0.02 -7.55
C GLU A 29 -8.01 0.03 -6.08
N ASN A 30 -8.67 -1.02 -5.63
CA ASN A 30 -9.16 -1.19 -4.26
C ASN A 30 -9.07 -2.67 -3.83
N GLY A 31 -9.24 -2.94 -2.54
CA GLY A 31 -9.21 -4.30 -1.97
C GLY A 31 -7.84 -4.70 -1.45
N LEU A 32 -7.67 -5.98 -1.07
CA LEU A 32 -6.49 -6.41 -0.30
C LEU A 32 -5.17 -6.41 -1.10
N ALA A 33 -5.25 -6.57 -2.43
CA ALA A 33 -4.08 -6.68 -3.30
C ALA A 33 -3.23 -5.39 -3.31
N ILE A 34 -3.84 -4.22 -3.12
CA ILE A 34 -3.15 -2.93 -3.17
C ILE A 34 -2.10 -2.75 -2.06
N HIS A 35 -2.18 -3.56 -1.00
CA HIS A 35 -1.26 -3.51 0.13
C HIS A 35 0.06 -4.26 -0.11
N VAL A 36 0.20 -4.97 -1.22
CA VAL A 36 1.43 -5.66 -1.62
C VAL A 36 2.21 -4.76 -2.59
N LYS A 37 3.52 -4.63 -2.40
CA LYS A 37 4.36 -3.88 -3.35
C LYS A 37 4.45 -4.65 -4.68
N PRO A 38 4.44 -3.94 -5.83
CA PRO A 38 4.81 -4.55 -7.10
C PRO A 38 6.20 -5.19 -6.98
N VAL A 39 6.38 -6.32 -7.65
CA VAL A 39 7.71 -6.95 -7.81
C VAL A 39 8.58 -6.06 -8.69
#